data_AF-R4K0C7-F1
#
_entry.id   AF-R4K0C7-F1
#
_cell.length_a   1.000
_cell.length_b   1.000
_cell.length_c   1.000
_cell.angle_alpha   90.00
_cell.angle_beta   90.00
_cell.angle_gamma   90.00
#
_symmetry.space_group_name_H-M   'P 1'
#
loop_
_entity.id
_entity.type
_entity.pdbx_description
1 polymer ?
#
loop_
_entity_poly.entity_id
_entity_poly.type
_entity_poly.pdbx_seq_one_letter_code
_entity_poly.pdbx_strand_id
1 'polypeptide(L)' 'RITIIIAHRLSTIRYANTIFVLSNRERSDNNNNNNNDDNNNNNNNNNNNKINNEGSYIIEQGTHDSL' A
#
# COMPACT_ATOMS: atom_id res chain seq x y z
N ARG A 1 7.83 14.90 22.07
CA ARG A 1 8.69 14.10 21.14
C ARG A 1 7.78 13.11 20.43
N ILE A 2 8.03 12.81 19.16
CA ILE A 2 7.26 11.80 18.40
C ILE A 2 8.20 10.63 18.14
N THR A 3 7.71 9.42 18.40
CA THR A 3 8.47 8.18 18.19
C THR A 3 7.61 7.22 17.37
N ILE A 4 8.18 6.69 16.30
CA ILE A 4 7.55 5.68 15.46
C ILE A 4 8.38 4.41 15.57
N ILE A 5 7.71 3.27 15.76
CA ILE A 5 8.33 1.94 15.85
C ILE A 5 7.63 0.99 14.89
N ILE A 6 8.40 0.17 14.17
CA ILE A 6 7.89 -0.97 13.41
C ILE A 6 8.19 -2.20 14.25
N ALA A 7 7.16 -2.98 14.59
CA ALA A 7 7.31 -4.07 15.53
C ALA A 7 6.41 -5.26 15.18
N HIS A 8 6.94 -6.46 15.42
CA HIS A 8 6.21 -7.72 15.25
C HIS A 8 5.71 -8.32 16.58
N ARG A 9 6.29 -7.89 17.71
CA ARG A 9 5.96 -8.45 19.02
C ARG A 9 4.94 -7.58 19.74
N LEU A 10 3.89 -8.21 20.26
CA LEU A 10 2.87 -7.52 21.06
C LEU A 10 3.47 -6.79 22.27
N SER A 11 4.48 -7.37 22.91
CA SER A 11 5.20 -6.75 24.03
C SER A 11 5.85 -5.40 23.66
N THR A 12 6.20 -5.20 22.39
CA THR A 12 6.84 -3.97 21.92
C THR A 12 5.82 -2.86 21.68
N ILE A 13 4.60 -3.21 21.23
CA ILE A 13 3.54 -2.25 20.92
C ILE A 13 2.54 -2.02 22.06
N ARG A 14 2.57 -2.86 23.11
CA ARG A 14 1.62 -2.83 24.24
C ARG A 14 1.43 -1.45 24.88
N TYR A 15 2.50 -0.67 24.94
CA TYR A 15 2.48 0.65 25.57
C TYR A 15 2.50 1.80 24.55
N ALA A 16 2.30 1.51 23.25
CA ALA A 16 2.19 2.55 22.23
C ALA A 16 0.90 3.33 22.41
N ASN A 17 0.95 4.66 22.26
CA ASN A 17 -0.24 5.51 22.34
C ASN A 17 -1.24 5.22 21.20
N THR A 18 -0.73 4.82 20.04
CA THR A 18 -1.52 4.47 18.87
C THR A 18 -0.76 3.42 18.07
N ILE A 19 -1.48 2.43 17.56
CA ILE A 19 -0.98 1.34 16.74
C ILE A 19 -1.71 1.41 15.40
N PHE A 20 -0.94 1.24 14.32
CA PHE A 20 -1.46 1.15 12.95
C PHE A 20 -1.08 -0.21 12.38
N VAL A 21 -2.05 -0.94 11.85
CA VAL A 21 -1.80 -2.20 11.16
C VAL A 21 -1.74 -1.93 9.67
N LEU A 22 -0.62 -2.30 9.05
CA LEU A 22 -0.39 -2.13 7.62
C LEU A 22 -0.60 -3.46 6.91
N SER A 23 -1.35 -3.43 5.81
CA SER A 23 -1.45 -4.54 4.86
C SER A 23 -0.91 -4.12 3.51
N ASN A 24 -0.40 -5.07 2.74
CA ASN A 24 -0.01 -4.82 1.37
C ASN A 24 -1.27 -4.72 0.50
N ARG A 25 -1.27 -3.77 -0.43
CA ARG A 25 -2.26 -3.79 -1.51
C ARG A 25 -1.97 -5.02 -2.36
N GLU A 26 -2.89 -5.99 -2.36
CA GLU A 26 -2.81 -7.11 -3.29
C GLU A 26 -2.74 -6.52 -4.71
N ARG A 27 -1.78 -7.01 -5.50
CA ARG A 27 -1.84 -6.78 -6.94
C ARG A 27 -3.14 -7.43 -7.39
N SER A 28 -4.13 -6.60 -7.65
CA SER A 28 -5.18 -7.00 -8.58
C SER A 28 -4.46 -7.13 -9.92
N ASP A 29 -3.90 -8.31 -10.18
CA ASP A 29 -3.59 -8.81 -11.51
C ASP A 29 -4.92 -9.02 -12.25
N ASN A 30 -5.79 -8.00 -12.27
CA ASN A 30 -6.81 -7.82 -13.29
C ASN A 30 -6.07 -7.38 -14.56
N ASN A 31 -5.25 -8.31 -15.03
CA ASN A 31 -4.96 -8.56 -16.42
C ASN A 31 -6.29 -8.88 -17.13
N ASN A 32 -7.19 -7.88 -17.21
CA ASN A 32 -8.22 -7.86 -18.24
C ASN A 32 -7.49 -7.51 -19.56
N ASN A 33 -6.72 -8.48 -20.05
CA ASN A 33 -6.29 -8.60 -21.43
C ASN A 33 -7.56 -8.81 -22.28
N ASN A 34 -8.33 -7.76 -22.49
CA ASN A 34 -9.11 -7.63 -23.71
C ASN A 34 -8.37 -6.60 -24.57
N ASN A 35 -7.28 -7.06 -25.16
CA ASN A 35 -6.65 -6.42 -26.31
C ASN A 35 -7.68 -6.38 -27.43
N ASN A 36 -8.38 -5.25 -27.57
CA ASN A 36 -8.83 -4.82 -28.88
C ASN A 36 -7.84 -3.73 -29.31
N ASP A 37 -6.98 -4.14 -30.23
CA ASP A 37 -5.92 -3.35 -30.84
C ASP A 37 -6.49 -2.15 -31.63
N ASP A 38 -6.77 -1.04 -30.95
CA ASP A 38 -6.92 0.25 -31.63
C ASP A 38 -5.52 0.85 -31.80
N ASN A 39 -4.88 0.38 -32.87
CA ASN A 39 -3.63 0.87 -33.43
C ASN A 39 -3.70 2.39 -33.68
N ASN A 40 -3.17 3.19 -32.74
CA ASN A 40 -2.90 4.60 -32.99
C ASN A 40 -1.47 4.94 -32.56
N ASN A 41 -0.58 4.86 -33.54
CA ASN A 41 0.79 5.33 -33.49
C ASN A 41 0.81 6.84 -33.21
N ASN A 42 0.85 7.21 -31.93
CA ASN A 42 1.18 8.57 -31.51
C ASN A 42 2.38 8.50 -30.58
N ASN A 43 3.54 8.68 -31.18
CA ASN A 43 4.85 8.71 -30.57
C ASN A 43 4.98 9.98 -29.71
N ASN A 44 4.33 9.98 -28.54
CA ASN A 44 4.57 10.97 -27.50
C ASN A 44 5.41 10.32 -26.41
N ASN A 45 6.72 10.59 -26.48
CA ASN A 45 7.69 10.32 -25.44
C ASN A 45 7.36 11.16 -24.19
N ASN A 46 6.35 10.73 -23.43
CA ASN A 46 6.19 11.13 -22.05
C ASN A 46 6.58 9.92 -21.20
N ASN A 47 7.80 9.96 -20.68
CA ASN A 47 8.28 9.09 -19.61
C ASN A 47 7.52 9.38 -18.31
N ASN A 48 6.20 9.19 -18.32
CA ASN A 48 5.45 9.03 -17.10
C ASN A 48 5.65 7.58 -16.69
N ASN A 49 6.75 7.34 -15.97
CA ASN A 49 6.93 6.11 -15.21
C ASN A 49 5.63 5.90 -14.43
N LYS A 50 4.81 4.92 -14.85
CA LYS A 50 3.52 4.66 -14.23
C LYS A 50 3.83 4.33 -12.77
N ILE A 51 3.55 5.28 -11.87
CA ILE A 51 3.73 5.08 -10.44
C ILE A 51 2.68 4.06 -10.04
N ASN A 52 3.05 2.79 -10.09
CA ASN A 52 2.25 1.72 -9.55
C ASN A 52 2.30 1.95 -8.04
N ASN A 53 1.21 2.48 -7.45
CA ASN A 53 1.08 2.65 -6.01
C ASN A 53 0.92 1.27 -5.34
N GLU A 54 2.00 0.49 -5.36
CA GLU A 54 2.19 -0.84 -4.76
C GLU A 54 2.65 -0.73 -3.30
N GLY A 55 2.18 0.30 -2.59
CA GLY A 55 2.51 0.53 -1.19
C GLY A 55 1.59 -0.24 -0.23
N SER A 56 2.01 -0.34 1.02
CA SER A 56 1.15 -0.81 2.11
C SER A 56 0.14 0.27 2.50
N TYR A 57 -1.05 -0.14 2.93
CA TYR A 57 -2.11 0.75 3.41
C TYR A 57 -2.52 0.36 4.83
N ILE A 58 -3.06 1.32 5.57
CA ILE A 58 -3.57 1.10 6.93
C ILE A 58 -4.89 0.34 6.81
N ILE A 59 -4.95 -0.84 7.41
CA ILE A 59 -6.18 -1.62 7.54
C ILE A 59 -6.88 -1.39 8.88
N GLU A 60 -6.12 -0.94 9.89
CA GLU A 60 -6.64 -0.77 11.24
C GLU A 60 -5.83 0.26 12.02
N GLN A 61 -6.50 0.97 12.94
CA GLN A 61 -5.89 1.91 13.86
C GLN A 61 -6.54 1.77 15.23
N GLY A 62 -5.73 1.68 16.29
CA GLY A 62 -6.24 1.53 17.64
C GLY A 62 -5.17 1.61 18.72
N THR A 63 -5.50 1.06 19.89
CA THR A 63 -4.58 0.83 21.00
C THR A 63 -4.43 -0.67 21.23
N HIS A 64 -3.51 -1.09 22.10
CA HIS A 64 -3.32 -2.50 22.44
C HIS A 64 -4.60 -3.18 22.92
N ASP A 65 -5.53 -2.45 23.55
CA ASP A 65 -6.75 -3.02 24.13
C ASP A 65 -7.91 -3.10 23.13
N SER A 66 -7.77 -2.50 21.94
CA SER A 66 -8.84 -2.36 20.93
C SER A 66 -8.52 -3.02 19.59
N LEU A 67 -7.33 -3.61 19.45
CA LEU A 67 -6.90 -4.44 18.32
C LEU A 67 -6.97 -5.92 18.73
#